data_AF-A0A397CUN6-F1
#
_entry.id   AF-A0A397CUN6-F1
#
_cell.length_a   1.000
_cell.length_b   1.000
_cell.length_c   1.000
_cell.angle_alpha   90.00
_cell.angle_beta   90.00
_cell.angle_gamma   90.00
#
_symmetry.space_group_name_H-M   'P 1'
#
loop_
_entity.id
_entity.type
_entity.pdbx_description
1 polymer ?
#
loop_
_entity_poly.entity_id
_entity_poly.type
_entity_poly.pdbx_seq_one_letter_code
_entity_poly.pdbx_strand_id
1 'polypeptide(L)'
;AKAAAATKATDVKKRKWQLQTYLDRRDFQGAMTLLRFQARHGEGSRLNTLWTAYCLFHMGEYVQALGHYEQVLAADIYKRVLARHETHAAINVYLAMCYYHLEYFDISSELLATYLATSDGHSNVAKNLLACNTFHLVDGVAAEKSLHLHLPQPAISGKCDTTKLVEVLNMLEGSKHNQGKVMARMLRTYCESVHLI
;
A
#
# COMPACT_ATOMS: atom_id res chain seq x y z
N ALA A 1 -18.28 7.01 40.77
CA ALA A 1 -18.01 8.01 39.71
C ALA A 1 -16.50 8.25 39.46
N LYS A 2 -15.69 8.61 40.47
CA LYS A 2 -14.23 8.88 40.31
C LYS A 2 -13.40 7.70 39.76
N ALA A 3 -13.66 6.47 40.19
CA ALA A 3 -12.93 5.28 39.71
C ALA A 3 -13.12 5.06 38.20
N ALA A 4 -14.36 5.12 37.69
CA ALA A 4 -14.66 4.96 36.27
C ALA A 4 -14.06 6.07 35.37
N ALA A 5 -13.91 7.29 35.90
CA ALA A 5 -13.23 8.38 35.19
C ALA A 5 -11.71 8.17 35.11
N ALA A 6 -11.09 7.62 36.16
CA ALA A 6 -9.68 7.26 36.17
C ALA A 6 -9.37 6.06 35.24
N THR A 7 -10.26 5.07 35.15
CA THR A 7 -10.13 3.96 34.19
C THR A 7 -10.27 4.45 32.74
N LYS A 8 -11.20 5.37 32.46
CA LYS A 8 -11.32 6.00 31.13
C LYS A 8 -10.09 6.85 30.77
N ALA A 9 -9.54 7.61 31.71
CA ALA A 9 -8.35 8.42 31.47
C ALA A 9 -7.07 7.59 31.24
N THR A 10 -6.93 6.46 31.93
CA THR A 10 -5.82 5.51 31.75
C THR A 10 -5.94 4.73 30.43
N ASP A 11 -7.15 4.38 30.01
CA ASP A 11 -7.43 3.71 28.74
C ASP A 11 -7.24 4.67 27.54
N VAL A 12 -7.64 5.95 27.67
CA VAL A 12 -7.32 7.01 26.70
C VAL A 12 -5.81 7.26 26.62
N LYS A 13 -5.10 7.23 27.75
CA LYS A 13 -3.62 7.25 27.74
C LYS A 13 -3.08 6.02 27.03
N LYS A 14 -3.50 4.79 27.35
CA LYS A 14 -3.02 3.60 26.63
C LYS A 14 -3.25 3.69 25.12
N ARG A 15 -4.41 4.16 24.67
CA ARG A 15 -4.70 4.39 23.24
C ARG A 15 -3.80 5.44 22.60
N LYS A 16 -3.48 6.52 23.32
CA LYS A 16 -2.57 7.59 22.83
C LYS A 16 -1.17 7.07 22.49
N TRP A 17 -0.68 6.03 23.17
CA TRP A 17 0.65 5.46 22.96
C TRP A 17 0.60 4.13 22.18
N GLN A 18 -0.47 3.88 21.43
CA GLN A 18 -0.55 2.75 20.52
C GLN A 18 -0.05 3.14 19.13
N LEU A 19 0.71 2.23 18.52
CA LEU A 19 1.21 2.39 17.15
C LEU A 19 0.09 2.75 16.17
N GLN A 20 -1.07 2.09 16.27
CA GLN A 20 -2.21 2.34 15.39
C GLN A 20 -2.63 3.81 15.37
N THR A 21 -2.61 4.49 16.51
CA THR A 21 -2.99 5.91 16.61
C THR A 21 -2.08 6.81 15.78
N TYR A 22 -0.78 6.49 15.71
CA TYR A 22 0.17 7.23 14.88
C TYR A 22 -0.05 6.93 13.39
N LEU A 23 -0.26 5.65 13.06
CA LEU A 23 -0.51 5.21 11.68
C LEU A 23 -1.80 5.80 11.10
N ASP A 24 -2.89 5.83 11.86
CA ASP A 24 -4.17 6.42 11.45
C ASP A 24 -4.03 7.92 11.15
N ARG A 25 -3.14 8.60 11.89
CA ARG A 25 -2.80 10.01 11.68
C ARG A 25 -1.74 10.24 10.61
N ARG A 26 -1.16 9.17 10.05
CA ARG A 26 0.00 9.20 9.15
C ARG A 26 1.22 9.91 9.76
N ASP A 27 1.34 9.88 11.08
CA ASP A 27 2.50 10.38 11.81
C ASP A 27 3.57 9.29 11.88
N PHE A 28 4.25 9.07 10.74
CA PHE A 28 5.26 8.01 10.61
C PHE A 28 6.52 8.28 11.45
N GLN A 29 6.86 9.55 11.70
CA GLN A 29 7.97 9.94 12.58
C GLN A 29 7.66 9.64 14.05
N GLY A 30 6.44 9.95 14.50
CA GLY A 30 5.97 9.56 15.83
C GLY A 30 5.91 8.05 16.01
N ALA A 31 5.37 7.32 15.03
CA ALA A 31 5.35 5.86 15.00
C ALA A 31 6.76 5.26 15.09
N MET A 32 7.71 5.80 14.31
CA MET A 32 9.11 5.37 14.31
C MET A 32 9.75 5.53 15.69
N THR A 33 9.49 6.64 16.38
CA THR A 33 10.02 6.90 17.72
C THR A 33 9.53 5.84 18.72
N LEU A 34 8.25 5.50 18.67
CA LEU A 34 7.67 4.45 19.49
C LEU A 34 8.29 3.07 19.18
N LEU A 35 8.40 2.71 17.90
CA LEU A 35 8.97 1.43 17.47
C LEU A 35 10.45 1.28 17.88
N ARG A 36 11.25 2.34 17.74
CA ARG A 36 12.65 2.35 18.19
C ARG A 36 12.78 2.20 19.70
N PHE A 37 11.88 2.84 20.46
CA PHE A 37 11.81 2.67 21.91
C PHE A 37 11.51 1.21 22.27
N GLN A 38 10.47 0.61 21.69
CA GLN A 38 10.10 -0.79 21.91
C GLN A 38 11.24 -1.75 21.56
N ALA A 39 11.94 -1.53 20.44
CA ALA A 39 13.08 -2.35 20.03
C ALA A 39 14.23 -2.32 21.06
N ARG A 40 14.54 -1.15 21.64
CA ARG A 40 15.58 -1.01 22.68
C ARG A 40 15.22 -1.71 23.99
N HIS A 41 13.94 -1.84 24.29
CA HIS A 41 13.43 -2.52 25.48
C HIS A 41 13.16 -4.01 25.26
N GLY A 42 13.59 -4.58 24.13
CA GLY A 42 13.44 -6.01 23.85
C GLY A 42 12.03 -6.43 23.41
N GLU A 43 11.13 -5.48 23.17
CA GLU A 43 9.78 -5.74 22.63
C GLU A 43 9.76 -5.85 21.09
N GLY A 44 10.90 -6.15 20.47
CA GLY A 44 11.04 -6.28 19.03
C GLY A 44 10.31 -7.51 18.49
N SER A 45 9.15 -7.31 17.86
CA SER A 45 8.41 -8.37 17.16
C SER A 45 8.64 -8.33 15.64
N ARG A 46 8.40 -9.43 14.95
CA ARG A 46 8.36 -9.47 13.47
C ARG A 46 7.45 -8.38 12.89
N LEU A 47 6.29 -8.18 13.52
CA LEU A 47 5.33 -7.17 13.12
C LEU A 47 5.89 -5.76 13.32
N ASN A 48 6.65 -5.52 14.39
CA ASN A 48 7.29 -4.24 14.64
C ASN A 48 8.32 -3.93 13.55
N THR A 49 9.12 -4.92 13.11
CA THR A 49 10.07 -4.74 11.99
C THR A 49 9.35 -4.37 10.69
N LEU A 50 8.21 -5.03 10.39
CA LEU A 50 7.39 -4.69 9.23
C LEU A 50 6.82 -3.27 9.31
N TRP A 51 6.35 -2.85 10.49
CA TRP A 51 5.88 -1.47 10.70
C TRP A 51 7.01 -0.44 10.64
N THR A 52 8.21 -0.79 11.09
CA THR A 52 9.41 0.06 10.94
C THR A 52 9.71 0.26 9.46
N ALA A 53 9.75 -0.80 8.67
CA ALA A 53 9.96 -0.73 7.22
C ALA A 53 8.88 0.12 6.53
N TYR A 54 7.61 -0.08 6.90
CA TYR A 54 6.48 0.70 6.39
C TYR A 54 6.62 2.19 6.68
N CYS A 55 6.99 2.55 7.91
CA CYS A 55 7.22 3.94 8.27
C CYS A 55 8.40 4.54 7.50
N LEU A 56 9.53 3.81 7.36
CA LEU A 56 10.69 4.26 6.59
C LEU A 56 10.33 4.53 5.13
N PHE A 57 9.58 3.62 4.52
CA PHE A 57 9.10 3.76 3.15
C PHE A 57 8.31 5.06 2.95
N HIS A 58 7.36 5.34 3.86
CA HIS A 58 6.55 6.56 3.79
C HIS A 58 7.32 7.85 4.12
N MET A 59 8.51 7.73 4.71
CA MET A 59 9.42 8.86 4.93
C MET A 59 10.40 9.07 3.75
N GLY A 60 10.38 8.19 2.74
CA GLY A 60 11.28 8.24 1.57
C GLY A 60 12.60 7.49 1.76
N GLU A 61 12.79 6.81 2.89
CA GLU A 61 14.01 6.07 3.23
C GLU A 61 13.97 4.65 2.63
N TYR A 62 13.92 4.56 1.30
CA TYR A 62 13.66 3.30 0.58
C TYR A 62 14.73 2.23 0.81
N VAL A 63 16.01 2.62 0.88
CA VAL A 63 17.12 1.68 1.14
C VAL A 63 17.03 1.08 2.54
N GLN A 64 16.66 1.89 3.54
CA GLN A 64 16.49 1.39 4.90
C GLN A 64 15.25 0.49 5.01
N ALA A 65 14.15 0.90 4.37
CA ALA A 65 12.93 0.09 4.31
C ALA A 65 13.19 -1.28 3.66
N LEU A 66 13.94 -1.29 2.55
CA LEU A 66 14.35 -2.50 1.83
C LEU A 66 15.08 -3.48 2.76
N GLY A 67 16.12 -3.02 3.46
CA GLY A 67 16.91 -3.88 4.36
C GLY A 67 16.06 -4.53 5.45
N HIS A 68 15.07 -3.82 6.00
CA HIS A 68 14.14 -4.40 6.98
C HIS A 68 13.17 -5.42 6.37
N TYR A 69 12.65 -5.17 5.16
CA TYR A 69 11.80 -6.15 4.48
C TYR A 69 12.58 -7.41 4.09
N GLU A 70 13.82 -7.29 3.61
CA GLU A 70 14.69 -8.42 3.28
C GLU A 70 15.04 -9.23 4.53
N GLN A 71 15.30 -8.57 5.66
CA GLN A 71 15.54 -9.23 6.94
C GLN A 71 14.34 -10.10 7.36
N VAL A 72 13.12 -9.60 7.21
CA VAL A 72 11.91 -10.38 7.55
C VAL A 72 11.69 -11.52 6.55
N LEU A 73 11.91 -11.28 5.24
CA LEU A 73 11.79 -12.32 4.22
C LEU A 73 12.78 -13.46 4.47
N ALA A 74 14.05 -13.15 4.79
CA ALA A 74 15.06 -14.15 5.10
C ALA A 74 14.67 -15.01 6.31
N ALA A 75 14.14 -14.38 7.37
CA ALA A 75 13.64 -15.09 8.54
C ALA A 75 12.43 -15.98 8.21
N ASP A 76 11.55 -15.54 7.32
CA ASP A 76 10.38 -16.31 6.88
C ASP A 76 10.77 -17.51 5.99
N ILE A 77 11.76 -17.35 5.10
CA ILE A 77 12.31 -18.45 4.29
C ILE A 77 12.90 -19.52 5.21
N TYR A 78 13.71 -19.12 6.19
CA TYR A 78 14.31 -20.04 7.15
C TYR A 78 13.24 -20.84 7.93
N LYS A 79 12.20 -20.16 8.42
CA LYS A 79 11.09 -20.82 9.12
C LYS A 79 10.25 -21.72 8.22
N ARG A 80 10.06 -21.35 6.96
CA ARG A 80 9.34 -22.18 5.97
C ARG A 80 10.05 -23.52 5.76
N VAL A 81 11.37 -23.48 5.57
CA VAL A 81 12.20 -24.69 5.39
C VAL A 81 12.11 -25.59 6.62
N LEU A 82 12.07 -25.02 7.82
CA LEU A 82 12.05 -25.77 9.07
C LEU A 82 10.66 -26.31 9.47
N ALA A 83 9.56 -25.61 9.13
CA ALA A 83 8.26 -25.87 9.77
C ALA A 83 7.02 -25.65 8.89
N ARG A 84 7.15 -25.48 7.56
CA ARG A 84 6.02 -25.26 6.61
C ARG A 84 5.00 -24.20 7.10
N HIS A 85 5.48 -23.08 7.61
CA HIS A 85 4.62 -21.98 8.03
C HIS A 85 4.11 -21.11 6.87
N GLU A 86 2.99 -20.44 7.15
CA GLU A 86 2.27 -19.52 6.26
C GLU A 86 3.18 -18.43 5.69
N THR A 87 3.24 -18.38 4.36
CA THR A 87 4.12 -17.49 3.62
C THR A 87 3.41 -16.17 3.41
N HIS A 88 3.87 -15.09 4.03
CA HIS A 88 3.33 -13.76 3.73
C HIS A 88 3.86 -13.29 2.37
N ALA A 89 3.28 -13.80 1.28
CA ALA A 89 3.68 -13.46 -0.08
C ALA A 89 3.61 -11.94 -0.36
N ALA A 90 2.76 -11.22 0.39
CA ALA A 90 2.62 -9.77 0.32
C ALA A 90 3.94 -9.00 0.56
N ILE A 91 4.92 -9.58 1.27
CA ILE A 91 6.23 -8.92 1.47
C ILE A 91 6.96 -8.67 0.14
N ASN A 92 6.76 -9.53 -0.86
CA ASN A 92 7.34 -9.34 -2.20
C ASN A 92 6.79 -8.08 -2.87
N VAL A 93 5.53 -7.72 -2.63
CA VAL A 93 4.94 -6.46 -3.15
C VAL A 93 5.57 -5.26 -2.47
N TYR A 94 5.83 -5.33 -1.16
CA TYR A 94 6.53 -4.25 -0.43
C TYR A 94 7.99 -4.08 -0.87
N LEU A 95 8.71 -5.18 -1.09
CA LEU A 95 10.05 -5.17 -1.68
C LEU A 95 10.03 -4.58 -3.08
N ALA A 96 9.10 -5.02 -3.93
CA ALA A 96 8.95 -4.50 -5.29
C ALA A 96 8.67 -2.99 -5.31
N MET A 97 7.87 -2.47 -4.37
CA MET A 97 7.66 -1.03 -4.22
C MET A 97 8.97 -0.30 -3.86
N CYS A 98 9.79 -0.86 -2.97
CA CYS A 98 11.10 -0.27 -2.64
C CYS A 98 12.03 -0.27 -3.86
N TYR A 99 12.16 -1.41 -4.57
CA TYR A 99 12.98 -1.51 -5.77
C TYR A 99 12.50 -0.59 -6.90
N TYR A 100 11.18 -0.42 -7.06
CA TYR A 100 10.61 0.54 -8.02
C TYR A 100 11.04 1.98 -7.72
N HIS A 101 10.94 2.40 -6.46
CA HIS A 101 11.34 3.75 -6.05
C HIS A 101 12.86 3.98 -6.10
N LEU A 102 13.65 2.91 -6.16
CA LEU A 102 15.09 2.93 -6.38
C LEU A 102 15.46 2.74 -7.87
N GLU A 103 14.47 2.72 -8.76
CA GLU A 103 14.61 2.58 -10.22
C GLU A 103 15.18 1.22 -10.70
N TYR A 104 15.22 0.22 -9.82
CA TYR A 104 15.52 -1.17 -10.17
C TYR A 104 14.25 -1.90 -10.66
N PHE A 105 13.75 -1.47 -11.81
CA PHE A 105 12.47 -1.92 -12.37
C PHE A 105 12.46 -3.41 -12.75
N ASP A 106 13.60 -3.94 -13.16
CA ASP A 106 13.81 -5.36 -13.48
C ASP A 106 13.59 -6.25 -12.24
N ILE A 107 14.28 -5.95 -11.14
CA ILE A 107 14.15 -6.66 -9.86
C ILE A 107 12.72 -6.51 -9.32
N SER A 108 12.17 -5.29 -9.39
CA SER A 108 10.79 -5.02 -8.98
C SER A 108 9.79 -5.89 -9.75
N SER A 109 9.97 -6.03 -11.07
CA SER A 109 9.13 -6.86 -11.93
C SER A 109 9.20 -8.34 -11.57
N GLU A 110 10.40 -8.87 -11.33
CA GLU A 110 10.61 -10.28 -10.95
C GLU A 110 9.94 -10.64 -9.62
N LEU A 111 10.04 -9.75 -8.62
CA LEU A 111 9.39 -9.93 -7.32
C LEU A 111 7.86 -9.92 -7.44
N LEU A 112 7.31 -9.07 -8.30
CA LEU A 112 5.86 -9.02 -8.57
C LEU A 112 5.39 -10.27 -9.30
N ALA A 113 6.14 -10.75 -10.30
CA ALA A 113 5.83 -12.00 -10.98
C ALA A 113 5.80 -13.17 -10.00
N THR A 114 6.78 -13.23 -9.08
CA THR A 114 6.83 -14.23 -8.01
C THR A 114 5.60 -14.17 -7.11
N TYR A 115 5.15 -12.97 -6.72
CA TYR A 115 3.93 -12.79 -5.93
C TYR A 115 2.67 -13.20 -6.70
N LEU A 116 2.51 -12.76 -7.95
CA LEU A 116 1.33 -13.01 -8.77
C LEU A 116 1.20 -14.49 -9.17
N ALA A 117 2.29 -15.25 -9.19
CA ALA A 117 2.29 -16.69 -9.40
C ALA A 117 1.73 -17.49 -8.21
N THR A 118 1.57 -16.87 -7.03
CA THR A 118 0.98 -17.52 -5.86
C THR A 118 -0.55 -17.56 -5.93
N SER A 119 -1.19 -18.49 -5.21
CA SER A 119 -2.65 -18.59 -5.14
C SER A 119 -3.34 -17.32 -4.61
N ASP A 120 -2.63 -16.51 -3.83
CA ASP A 120 -3.12 -15.25 -3.25
C ASP A 120 -2.70 -14.01 -4.10
N GLY A 121 -2.12 -14.25 -5.28
CA GLY A 121 -1.54 -13.27 -6.20
C GLY A 121 -2.56 -12.45 -6.99
N HIS A 122 -3.56 -11.87 -6.32
CA HIS A 122 -4.64 -11.13 -6.98
C HIS A 122 -4.69 -9.63 -6.64
N SER A 123 -3.70 -9.11 -5.92
CA SER A 123 -3.65 -7.69 -5.56
C SER A 123 -3.61 -6.77 -6.78
N ASN A 124 -4.58 -5.85 -6.86
CA ASN A 124 -4.61 -4.80 -7.87
C ASN A 124 -3.38 -3.88 -7.77
N VAL A 125 -2.83 -3.68 -6.57
CA VAL A 125 -1.61 -2.89 -6.38
C VAL A 125 -0.42 -3.56 -7.09
N ALA A 126 -0.29 -4.88 -6.94
CA ALA A 126 0.79 -5.63 -7.58
C ALA A 126 0.68 -5.61 -9.12
N LYS A 127 -0.54 -5.78 -9.64
CA LYS A 127 -0.82 -5.70 -11.08
C LYS A 127 -0.54 -4.31 -11.66
N ASN A 128 -0.97 -3.26 -10.97
CA ASN A 128 -0.71 -1.88 -11.39
C ASN A 128 0.79 -1.56 -11.36
N LEU A 129 1.50 -1.98 -10.31
CA LEU A 129 2.94 -1.76 -10.22
C LEU A 129 3.70 -2.54 -11.30
N LEU A 130 3.25 -3.75 -11.64
CA LEU A 130 3.85 -4.53 -12.73
C LEU A 130 3.67 -3.83 -14.08
N ALA A 131 2.51 -3.21 -14.32
CA ALA A 131 2.30 -2.40 -15.51
C ALA A 131 3.21 -1.17 -15.55
N CYS A 132 3.42 -0.50 -14.41
CA CYS A 132 4.39 0.60 -14.31
C CYS A 132 5.82 0.13 -14.60
N ASN A 133 6.24 -1.02 -14.07
CA ASN A 133 7.53 -1.61 -14.43
C ASN A 133 7.63 -1.92 -15.93
N THR A 134 6.58 -2.48 -16.51
CA THR A 134 6.52 -2.79 -17.94
C THR A 134 6.65 -1.54 -18.80
N PHE A 135 6.05 -0.42 -18.36
CA PHE A 135 6.19 0.87 -19.03
C PHE A 135 7.64 1.35 -19.08
N HIS A 136 8.37 1.24 -17.97
CA HIS A 136 9.78 1.67 -17.89
C HIS A 136 10.73 0.73 -18.63
N LEU A 137 10.47 -0.58 -18.63
CA LEU A 137 11.36 -1.58 -19.22
C LEU A 137 11.11 -1.82 -20.72
N VAL A 138 9.87 -1.62 -21.18
CA VAL A 138 9.45 -1.96 -22.55
C VAL A 138 8.86 -0.73 -23.24
N ASP A 139 7.56 -0.47 -23.04
CA ASP A 139 6.82 0.67 -23.58
C ASP A 139 5.40 0.74 -22.98
N GLY A 140 4.65 1.79 -23.35
CA GLY A 140 3.27 1.98 -22.90
C GLY A 140 2.24 1.02 -23.50
N VAL A 141 2.48 0.47 -24.68
CA VAL A 141 1.55 -0.46 -25.33
C VAL A 141 1.57 -1.82 -24.61
N ALA A 142 2.76 -2.28 -24.25
CA ALA A 142 2.96 -3.48 -23.44
C ALA A 142 2.35 -3.30 -22.04
N ALA A 143 2.52 -2.13 -21.42
CA ALA A 143 1.93 -1.82 -20.12
C ALA A 143 0.40 -1.86 -20.16
N GLU A 144 -0.23 -1.24 -21.15
CA GLU A 144 -1.69 -1.27 -21.33
C GLU A 144 -2.21 -2.70 -21.50
N LYS A 145 -1.57 -3.49 -22.36
CA LYS A 145 -1.92 -4.90 -22.58
C LYS A 145 -1.83 -5.71 -21.28
N SER A 146 -0.81 -5.45 -20.46
CA SER A 146 -0.64 -6.12 -19.17
C SER A 146 -1.78 -5.79 -18.20
N LEU A 147 -2.27 -4.55 -18.18
CA LEU A 147 -3.41 -4.14 -17.35
C LEU A 147 -4.71 -4.82 -17.81
N HIS A 148 -4.96 -4.83 -19.12
CA HIS A 148 -6.15 -5.44 -19.71
C HIS A 148 -6.23 -6.96 -19.49
N LEU A 149 -5.09 -7.64 -19.37
CA LEU A 149 -5.05 -9.07 -19.07
C LEU A 149 -5.41 -9.37 -17.61
N HIS A 150 -5.04 -8.49 -16.68
CA HIS A 150 -5.07 -8.78 -15.25
C HIS A 150 -6.20 -8.09 -14.49
N LEU A 151 -6.73 -6.97 -14.99
CA LEU A 151 -7.90 -6.32 -14.43
C LEU A 151 -9.16 -6.83 -15.13
N PRO A 152 -10.26 -7.08 -14.40
CA PRO A 152 -11.53 -7.39 -15.03
C PRO A 152 -11.84 -6.25 -16.00
N GLN A 153 -12.02 -6.59 -17.29
CA GLN A 153 -12.46 -5.59 -18.24
C GLN A 153 -13.76 -4.99 -17.71
N PRO A 154 -13.96 -3.68 -17.83
CA PRO A 154 -15.27 -3.10 -17.63
C PRO A 154 -16.23 -3.83 -18.57
N ALA A 155 -17.02 -4.76 -18.02
CA ALA A 155 -18.25 -5.19 -18.65
C ALA A 155 -19.25 -4.04 -18.56
N ILE A 156 -18.89 -2.87 -19.12
CA ILE A 156 -19.82 -1.76 -19.31
C ILE A 156 -20.58 -2.08 -20.60
N SER A 157 -21.38 -3.13 -20.52
CA SER A 157 -22.54 -3.29 -21.40
C SER A 157 -23.67 -2.47 -20.76
N GLY A 158 -23.63 -1.15 -20.98
CA GLY A 158 -24.65 -0.22 -20.49
C GLY A 158 -24.29 1.21 -20.85
N LYS A 159 -25.28 2.00 -21.29
CA LYS A 159 -25.08 3.44 -21.51
C LYS A 159 -24.67 4.09 -20.18
N CYS A 160 -23.60 4.86 -20.18
CA CYS A 160 -23.22 5.68 -19.03
C CYS A 160 -24.33 6.70 -18.76
N ASP A 161 -24.96 6.64 -17.58
CA ASP A 161 -25.95 7.63 -17.16
C ASP A 161 -25.22 8.91 -16.76
N THR A 162 -25.22 9.88 -17.68
CA THR A 162 -24.51 11.15 -17.54
C THR A 162 -24.98 11.94 -16.31
N THR A 163 -26.22 11.74 -15.88
CA THR A 163 -26.79 12.35 -14.67
C THR A 163 -26.09 11.86 -13.40
N LYS A 164 -25.95 10.55 -13.25
CA LYS A 164 -25.25 9.94 -12.09
C LYS A 164 -23.76 10.26 -12.09
N LEU A 165 -23.17 10.38 -13.28
CA LEU A 165 -21.77 10.75 -13.46
C LEU A 165 -21.50 12.18 -12.95
N VAL A 166 -22.38 13.12 -13.30
CA VAL A 166 -22.32 14.51 -12.80
C VAL A 166 -22.54 14.58 -11.28
N GLU A 167 -23.45 13.78 -10.72
CA GLU A 167 -23.66 13.68 -9.26
C GLU A 167 -22.40 13.20 -8.52
N VAL A 168 -21.73 12.16 -9.05
CA VAL A 168 -20.47 11.65 -8.47
C VAL A 168 -19.36 12.67 -8.58
N LEU A 169 -19.23 13.38 -9.70
CA LEU A 169 -18.29 14.50 -9.87
C LEU A 169 -18.53 15.59 -8.83
N ASN A 170 -19.77 16.06 -8.67
CA ASN A 170 -20.12 17.08 -7.69
C ASN A 170 -19.81 16.62 -6.25
N MET A 171 -20.06 15.35 -5.93
CA MET A 171 -19.72 14.77 -4.63
C MET A 171 -18.20 14.76 -4.38
N LEU A 172 -17.40 14.37 -5.39
CA LEU A 172 -15.94 14.31 -5.28
C LEU A 172 -15.31 15.71 -5.20
N GLU A 173 -15.85 16.69 -5.94
CA GLU A 173 -15.44 18.10 -5.88
C GLU A 173 -15.75 18.74 -4.52
N GLY A 174 -16.90 18.37 -3.94
CA GLY A 174 -17.29 18.75 -2.58
C GLY A 174 -16.51 18.06 -1.46
N SER A 175 -15.61 17.13 -1.78
CA SER A 175 -14.83 16.39 -0.77
C SER A 175 -13.89 17.31 0.02
N LYS A 176 -13.87 17.11 1.34
CA LYS A 176 -12.91 17.77 2.24
C LYS A 176 -11.48 17.24 2.09
N HIS A 177 -11.31 16.08 1.46
CA HIS A 177 -10.01 15.44 1.27
C HIS A 177 -9.40 15.81 -0.08
N ASN A 178 -8.09 16.11 -0.08
CA ASN A 178 -7.37 16.46 -1.31
C ASN A 178 -7.41 15.32 -2.35
N GLN A 179 -7.42 14.06 -1.90
CA GLN A 179 -7.57 12.90 -2.77
C GLN A 179 -8.89 12.90 -3.54
N GLY A 180 -10.01 13.28 -2.90
CA GLY A 180 -11.31 13.37 -3.57
C GLY A 180 -11.31 14.43 -4.68
N LYS A 181 -10.68 15.59 -4.42
CA LYS A 181 -10.55 16.67 -5.40
C LYS A 181 -9.64 16.31 -6.59
N VAL A 182 -8.55 15.59 -6.34
CA VAL A 182 -7.66 15.11 -7.39
C VAL A 182 -8.37 14.06 -8.25
N MET A 183 -9.10 13.14 -7.64
CA MET A 183 -9.92 12.17 -8.37
C MET A 183 -11.01 12.84 -9.20
N ALA A 184 -11.66 13.89 -8.68
CA ALA A 184 -12.65 14.67 -9.42
C ALA A 184 -12.06 15.29 -10.69
N ARG A 185 -10.88 15.93 -10.60
CA ARG A 185 -10.19 16.51 -11.76
C ARG A 185 -9.86 15.45 -12.79
N MET A 186 -9.33 14.31 -12.36
CA MET A 186 -8.96 13.23 -13.27
C MET A 186 -10.19 12.64 -13.98
N LEU A 187 -11.26 12.42 -13.22
CA LEU A 187 -12.52 11.91 -13.75
C LEU A 187 -13.12 12.90 -14.76
N ARG A 188 -13.13 14.20 -14.46
CA ARG A 188 -13.61 15.26 -15.36
C ARG A 188 -12.84 15.27 -16.68
N THR A 189 -11.50 15.26 -16.61
CA THR A 189 -10.66 15.22 -17.81
C THR A 189 -10.92 13.98 -18.66
N TYR A 190 -11.10 12.82 -18.03
CA TYR A 190 -11.46 11.59 -18.74
C TYR A 190 -12.83 11.71 -19.41
N CYS A 191 -13.85 12.18 -18.69
CA CYS A 191 -15.20 12.36 -19.20
C CYS A 191 -15.25 13.32 -20.40
N GLU A 192 -14.53 14.43 -20.34
CA GLU A 192 -14.38 15.38 -21.45
C GLU A 192 -13.69 14.73 -22.66
N SER A 193 -12.65 13.92 -22.44
CA SER A 193 -11.91 13.24 -23.52
C SER A 193 -12.72 12.18 -24.26
N VAL A 194 -13.76 11.61 -23.62
CA VAL A 194 -14.64 10.57 -24.18
C VAL A 194 -16.03 11.14 -24.53
N HIS A 195 -16.24 12.46 -24.43
CA HIS A 195 -17.51 13.13 -24.70
C HIS A 195 -18.70 12.60 -23.88
N LEU A 196 -18.46 12.26 -22.61
CA LEU A 196 -19.47 11.75 -21.69
C LEU A 196 -20.20 12.88 -20.91
N ILE A 197 -19.61 14.07 -20.83
CA ILE A 197 -20.15 15.28 -20.18
C ILE A 197 -19.69 16.50 -20.98
#